data_AF-A0AAD6S5V7-F1
#
_entry.id   AF-A0AAD6S5V7-F1
#
_cell.length_a   1.000
_cell.length_b   1.000
_cell.length_c   1.000
_cell.angle_alpha   90.00
_cell.angle_beta   90.00
_cell.angle_gamma   90.00
#
_symmetry.space_group_name_H-M   'P 1'
#
loop_
_entity.id
_entity.type
_entity.pdbx_description
1 polymer ?
#
loop_
_entity_poly.entity_id
_entity_poly.type
_entity_poly.pdbx_seq_one_letter_code
_entity_poly.pdbx_strand_id
1 'polypeptide(L)'
;MVCGSCSKASGSLKCSRCRMMTYCNRECQAAHWHTHKIHCKRVEMSPQKLQLHFTVGRSGPPITFHENIPAAFCQRDAPRDLTSRWVSQLVDTHEEEVLVRHPGRPCLYCGKPAIKLHTTLAITLHGNPPTVFAMGQPLCTKNRNDGCAVQAQATIDQGLQSPDFPGRGTEIYKA
;
A
#
# COMPACT_ATOMS: atom_id res chain seq x y z
N MET A 1 -21.53 -7.38 23.82
CA MET A 1 -21.48 -6.22 22.91
C MET A 1 -22.60 -5.24 23.28
N VAL A 2 -22.40 -3.94 23.04
CA VAL A 2 -23.35 -2.87 23.42
C VAL A 2 -24.31 -2.56 22.26
N CYS A 3 -25.59 -2.34 22.56
CA CYS A 3 -26.60 -1.95 21.58
C CYS A 3 -26.42 -0.48 21.16
N GLY A 4 -26.32 -0.21 19.85
CA GLY A 4 -26.18 1.14 19.31
C GLY A 4 -27.39 2.06 19.48
N SER A 5 -28.55 1.52 19.89
CA SER A 5 -29.78 2.32 20.10
C SER A 5 -30.06 2.62 21.57
N CYS A 6 -29.95 1.62 22.44
CA CYS A 6 -30.35 1.72 23.84
C CYS A 6 -29.19 1.58 24.83
N SER A 7 -27.96 1.43 24.32
CA SER A 7 -26.71 1.35 25.09
C SER A 7 -26.63 0.21 26.12
N LYS A 8 -27.59 -0.73 26.10
CA LYS A 8 -27.56 -1.93 26.93
C LYS A 8 -26.52 -2.92 26.40
N ALA A 9 -25.85 -3.62 27.30
CA ALA A 9 -24.86 -4.66 26.98
C ALA A 9 -25.49 -6.00 26.52
N SER A 10 -26.65 -5.94 25.86
CA SER A 10 -27.43 -7.10 25.39
C SER A 10 -27.52 -7.17 23.86
N GLY A 11 -26.55 -6.59 23.15
CA GLY A 11 -26.52 -6.62 21.69
C GLY A 11 -26.18 -8.02 21.15
N SER A 12 -27.09 -8.59 20.37
CA SER A 12 -26.95 -9.92 19.72
C SER A 12 -27.09 -9.85 18.19
N LEU A 13 -27.82 -8.85 17.67
CA LEU A 13 -28.05 -8.64 16.24
C LEU A 13 -27.01 -7.68 15.66
N LYS A 14 -26.17 -8.14 14.73
CA LYS A 14 -25.28 -7.25 13.98
C LYS A 14 -25.99 -6.67 12.77
N CYS A 15 -25.69 -5.41 12.42
CA CYS A 15 -26.14 -4.83 11.16
C CYS A 15 -25.68 -5.70 9.98
N SER A 16 -26.61 -6.17 9.14
CA SER A 16 -26.30 -7.08 8.03
C SER A 16 -25.41 -6.43 6.95
N ARG A 17 -25.45 -5.10 6.84
CA ARG A 17 -24.68 -4.33 5.85
C ARG A 17 -23.23 -4.09 6.29
N CYS A 18 -23.01 -3.46 7.45
CA CYS A 18 -21.66 -3.10 7.90
C CYS A 18 -21.03 -4.12 8.85
N ARG A 19 -21.83 -4.94 9.55
CA ARG A 19 -21.40 -5.86 10.62
C ARG A 19 -20.68 -5.19 11.81
N MET A 20 -20.50 -3.87 11.80
CA MET A 20 -19.82 -3.09 12.84
C MET A 20 -20.73 -2.70 14.00
N MET A 21 -21.99 -2.35 13.73
CA MET A 21 -22.94 -1.96 14.78
C MET A 21 -23.77 -3.16 15.25
N THR A 22 -23.98 -3.25 16.56
CA THR A 22 -24.77 -4.32 17.19
C THR A 22 -26.01 -3.73 17.85
N TYR A 23 -27.11 -4.49 17.84
CA TYR A 23 -28.41 -4.13 18.38
C TYR A 23 -28.97 -5.28 19.20
N CYS A 24 -29.88 -4.99 20.12
CA CYS A 24 -30.63 -6.03 20.84
C CYS A 24 -31.51 -6.83 19.86
N ASN A 25 -32.16 -6.10 18.93
CA ASN A 25 -33.19 -6.61 18.04
C ASN A 25 -33.39 -5.66 16.84
N ARG A 26 -34.34 -6.01 15.94
CA ARG A 26 -34.63 -5.22 14.74
C ARG A 26 -35.24 -3.85 15.07
N GLU A 27 -35.98 -3.75 16.15
CA GLU A 27 -36.59 -2.51 16.62
C GLU A 27 -35.50 -1.49 16.99
N CYS A 28 -34.50 -1.91 17.77
CA CYS A 28 -33.34 -1.08 18.08
C CYS A 28 -32.55 -0.69 16.82
N GLN A 29 -32.41 -1.60 15.86
CA GLN A 29 -31.74 -1.29 14.59
C GLN A 29 -32.51 -0.22 13.81
N ALA A 30 -33.84 -0.33 13.72
CA ALA A 30 -34.69 0.62 13.02
C ALA A 30 -34.70 2.00 13.70
N ALA A 31 -34.79 2.02 15.03
CA ALA A 31 -34.75 3.25 15.83
C ALA A 31 -33.43 4.01 15.64
N HIS A 32 -32.30 3.30 15.61
CA HIS A 32 -30.98 3.89 15.36
C HIS A 32 -30.70 4.15 13.88
N TRP A 33 -31.56 3.75 12.94
CA TRP A 33 -31.25 3.78 11.52
C TRP A 33 -31.00 5.20 10.98
N HIS A 34 -31.76 6.19 11.46
CA HIS A 34 -31.63 7.58 11.01
C HIS A 34 -30.20 8.13 11.16
N THR A 35 -29.54 7.84 12.28
CA THR A 35 -28.17 8.27 12.56
C THR A 35 -27.15 7.25 12.00
N HIS A 36 -27.43 5.96 12.14
CA HIS A 36 -26.54 4.89 11.68
C HIS A 36 -26.30 4.92 10.17
N LYS A 37 -27.34 5.17 9.36
CA LYS A 37 -27.26 5.11 7.89
C LYS A 37 -26.20 6.03 7.30
N ILE A 38 -25.93 7.15 7.97
CA ILE A 38 -24.92 8.14 7.57
C ILE A 38 -23.52 7.50 7.54
N HIS A 39 -23.27 6.57 8.45
CA HIS A 39 -21.98 5.89 8.61
C HIS A 39 -22.03 4.39 8.25
N CYS A 40 -23.19 3.86 7.82
CA CYS A 40 -23.38 2.45 7.51
C CYS A 40 -22.80 2.07 6.13
N LYS A 41 -21.50 1.81 6.10
CA LYS A 41 -20.79 1.33 4.90
C LYS A 41 -20.60 -0.19 4.97
N ARG A 42 -20.70 -0.87 3.82
CA ARG A 42 -20.34 -2.29 3.75
C ARG A 42 -18.84 -2.37 4.07
N VAL A 43 -18.49 -3.10 5.12
CA VAL A 43 -17.11 -3.51 5.31
C VAL A 43 -16.89 -4.62 4.31
N GLU A 44 -16.21 -4.30 3.21
CA GLU A 44 -15.70 -5.31 2.29
C GLU A 44 -14.79 -6.23 3.11
N MET A 45 -15.24 -7.45 3.35
CA MET A 45 -14.43 -8.47 4.04
C MET A 45 -13.53 -9.21 3.05
N SER A 46 -13.84 -9.12 1.75
CA SER A 46 -13.02 -9.63 0.66
C SER A 46 -11.78 -8.76 0.46
N PRO A 47 -10.61 -9.35 0.19
CA PRO A 47 -9.43 -8.61 -0.25
C PRO A 47 -9.76 -7.74 -1.48
N GLN A 48 -9.19 -6.56 -1.54
CA GLN A 48 -9.20 -5.75 -2.77
C GLN A 48 -8.05 -6.17 -3.68
N LYS A 49 -8.16 -5.83 -4.97
CA LYS A 49 -7.10 -6.03 -5.95
C LYS A 49 -6.17 -4.83 -5.96
N LEU A 50 -4.95 -5.03 -5.45
CA LEU A 50 -3.86 -4.07 -5.48
C LEU A 50 -3.13 -4.16 -6.82
N GLN A 51 -2.80 -3.01 -7.40
CA GLN A 51 -1.84 -2.90 -8.49
C GLN A 51 -0.48 -2.46 -7.94
N LEU A 52 0.54 -3.30 -8.12
CA LEU A 52 1.92 -2.96 -7.80
C LEU A 52 2.68 -2.73 -9.12
N HIS A 53 3.07 -1.48 -9.36
CA HIS A 53 3.82 -1.06 -10.54
C HIS A 53 5.30 -0.92 -10.21
N PHE A 54 6.12 -1.82 -10.74
CA PHE A 54 7.57 -1.79 -10.60
C PHE A 54 8.24 -1.16 -11.81
N THR A 55 8.97 -0.05 -11.62
CA THR A 55 9.78 0.58 -12.67
C THR A 55 11.26 0.40 -12.33
N VAL A 56 12.05 -0.14 -13.26
CA VAL A 56 13.49 -0.40 -13.04
C VAL A 56 14.34 0.58 -13.84
N GLY A 57 15.26 1.28 -13.16
CA GLY A 57 16.18 2.24 -13.78
C GLY A 57 15.59 3.64 -13.95
N ARG A 58 15.98 4.35 -15.02
CA ARG A 58 15.56 5.75 -15.29
C ARG A 58 14.27 5.86 -16.10
N SER A 59 14.02 4.89 -16.98
CA SER A 59 12.90 4.89 -17.92
C SER A 59 12.59 3.47 -18.34
N GLY A 60 11.31 3.17 -18.47
CA GLY A 60 10.82 1.88 -18.94
C GLY A 60 9.35 1.69 -18.58
N PRO A 61 8.63 0.79 -19.28
CA PRO A 61 7.29 0.42 -18.89
C PRO A 61 7.31 -0.25 -17.52
N PRO A 62 6.32 0.00 -16.65
CA PRO A 62 6.23 -0.66 -15.36
C PRO A 62 5.87 -2.15 -15.53
N ILE A 63 6.48 -2.99 -14.71
CA ILE A 63 6.06 -4.37 -14.47
C ILE A 63 4.88 -4.30 -13.50
N THR A 64 3.74 -4.86 -13.88
CA THR A 64 2.53 -4.79 -13.07
C THR A 64 2.25 -6.13 -12.41
N PHE A 65 2.15 -6.13 -11.09
CA PHE A 65 1.68 -7.25 -10.28
C PHE A 65 0.28 -6.97 -9.76
N HIS A 66 -0.53 -8.01 -9.65
CA HIS A 66 -1.91 -7.94 -9.16
C HIS A 66 -2.05 -8.77 -7.90
N GLU A 67 -2.14 -8.09 -6.77
CA GLU A 67 -2.06 -8.72 -5.46
C GLU A 67 -3.37 -8.59 -4.68
N ASN A 68 -3.57 -9.48 -3.71
CA ASN A 68 -4.69 -9.37 -2.79
C ASN A 68 -4.25 -8.53 -1.58
N ILE A 69 -4.88 -7.37 -1.40
CA ILE A 69 -4.67 -6.53 -0.22
C ILE A 69 -5.86 -6.65 0.73
N PRO A 70 -5.64 -6.79 2.06
CA PRO A 70 -6.73 -6.74 3.03
C PRO A 70 -7.53 -5.44 2.87
N ALA A 71 -8.85 -5.52 2.71
CA ALA A 71 -9.69 -4.34 2.48
C ALA A 71 -9.62 -3.30 3.62
N ALA A 72 -9.25 -3.73 4.83
CA ALA A 72 -8.97 -2.85 5.96
C ALA A 72 -7.79 -1.90 5.69
N PHE A 73 -6.77 -2.33 4.94
CA PHE A 73 -5.60 -1.51 4.60
C PHE A 73 -5.90 -0.45 3.53
N CYS A 74 -7.01 -0.60 2.82
CA CYS A 74 -7.49 0.39 1.86
C CYS A 74 -8.38 1.47 2.49
N GLN A 75 -8.64 1.41 3.80
CA GLN A 75 -9.39 2.47 4.48
C GLN A 75 -8.46 3.65 4.79
N ARG A 76 -9.01 4.88 4.81
CA ARG A 76 -8.23 6.10 5.10
C ARG A 76 -7.71 6.15 6.54
N ASP A 77 -8.34 5.44 7.45
CA ASP A 77 -8.01 5.32 8.87
C ASP A 77 -7.20 4.06 9.20
N ALA A 78 -6.74 3.32 8.17
CA ALA A 78 -5.91 2.14 8.39
C ALA A 78 -4.63 2.48 9.18
N PRO A 79 -4.23 1.66 10.17
CA PRO A 79 -3.02 1.92 10.94
C PRO A 79 -1.78 1.97 10.03
N ARG A 80 -1.08 3.10 10.07
CA ARG A 80 0.04 3.40 9.16
C ARG A 80 1.20 2.42 9.32
N ASP A 81 1.53 2.05 10.55
CA ASP A 81 2.63 1.13 10.85
C ASP A 81 2.37 -0.29 10.32
N LEU A 82 1.12 -0.76 10.32
CA LEU A 82 0.74 -2.07 9.79
C LEU A 82 0.74 -2.08 8.27
N THR A 83 0.13 -1.06 7.66
CA THR A 83 0.10 -0.92 6.19
C THR A 83 1.51 -0.78 5.62
N SER A 84 2.38 0.02 6.25
CA SER A 84 3.78 0.19 5.83
C SER A 84 4.54 -1.13 5.83
N ARG A 85 4.49 -1.87 6.95
CA ARG A 85 5.19 -3.16 7.09
C ARG A 85 4.74 -4.18 6.06
N TRP A 86 3.43 -4.25 5.81
CA TRP A 86 2.87 -5.15 4.82
C TRP A 86 3.32 -4.79 3.40
N VAL A 87 3.30 -3.50 3.02
CA VAL A 87 3.76 -3.09 1.69
C VAL A 87 5.27 -3.33 1.53
N SER A 88 6.09 -3.05 2.55
CA SER A 88 7.52 -3.36 2.50
C SER A 88 7.77 -4.84 2.25
N GLN A 89 7.10 -5.72 3.00
CA GLN A 89 7.24 -7.18 2.79
C GLN A 89 6.79 -7.62 1.40
N LEU A 90 5.71 -7.03 0.88
CA LEU A 90 5.23 -7.31 -0.47
C LEU A 90 6.27 -6.91 -1.52
N VAL A 91 6.81 -5.70 -1.41
CA VAL A 91 7.82 -5.17 -2.32
C VAL A 91 9.08 -6.04 -2.28
N ASP A 92 9.59 -6.36 -1.09
CA ASP A 92 10.77 -7.21 -0.91
C ASP A 92 10.59 -8.57 -1.62
N THR A 93 9.38 -9.14 -1.55
CA THR A 93 9.04 -10.41 -2.22
C THR A 93 9.15 -10.30 -3.74
N HIS A 94 8.72 -9.17 -4.33
CA HIS A 94 8.80 -8.97 -5.77
C HIS A 94 10.15 -8.44 -6.25
N GLU A 95 10.96 -7.79 -5.40
CA GLU A 95 12.28 -7.27 -5.80
C GLU A 95 13.20 -8.36 -6.36
N GLU A 96 13.20 -9.53 -5.72
CA GLU A 96 13.99 -10.68 -6.20
C GLU A 96 13.52 -11.14 -7.58
N GLU A 97 12.20 -11.27 -7.76
CA GLU A 97 11.59 -11.65 -9.04
C GLU A 97 11.91 -10.61 -10.13
N VAL A 98 11.82 -9.33 -9.81
CA VAL A 98 12.10 -8.22 -10.73
C VAL A 98 13.57 -8.21 -11.13
N LEU A 99 14.49 -8.45 -10.19
CA LEU A 99 15.92 -8.51 -10.47
C LEU A 99 16.27 -9.69 -11.40
N VAL A 100 15.62 -10.85 -11.22
CA VAL A 100 15.79 -12.04 -12.07
C VAL A 100 15.16 -11.86 -13.45
N ARG A 101 13.97 -11.27 -13.53
CA ARG A 101 13.23 -11.03 -14.79
C ARG A 101 13.87 -9.96 -15.68
N HIS A 102 14.81 -9.18 -15.14
CA HIS A 102 15.61 -8.22 -15.88
C HIS A 102 17.12 -8.55 -15.84
N PRO A 103 17.52 -9.74 -16.36
CA PRO A 103 18.92 -10.12 -16.34
C PRO A 103 19.74 -9.15 -17.21
N GLY A 104 20.88 -8.71 -16.68
CA GLY A 104 21.85 -7.89 -17.42
C GLY A 104 21.68 -6.37 -17.30
N ARG A 105 20.81 -5.85 -16.43
CA ARG A 105 20.82 -4.42 -16.09
C ARG A 105 22.09 -4.12 -15.27
N PRO A 106 23.04 -3.34 -15.81
CA PRO A 106 24.16 -2.91 -15.01
C PRO A 106 23.69 -1.97 -13.90
N CYS A 107 24.51 -1.84 -12.87
CA CYS A 107 24.40 -0.78 -11.89
C CYS A 107 24.23 0.56 -12.62
N LEU A 108 23.20 1.30 -12.24
CA LEU A 108 22.81 2.54 -12.92
C LEU A 108 23.91 3.62 -12.87
N TYR A 109 24.88 3.46 -11.97
CA TYR A 109 25.90 4.45 -11.67
C TYR A 109 27.31 4.05 -12.16
N CYS A 110 27.65 2.76 -12.13
CA CYS A 110 29.02 2.32 -12.42
C CYS A 110 29.15 1.25 -13.52
N GLY A 111 28.04 0.75 -14.08
CA GLY A 111 28.10 -0.23 -15.17
C GLY A 111 28.35 -1.69 -14.74
N LYS A 112 28.77 -1.95 -13.50
CA LYS A 112 29.00 -3.32 -12.97
C LYS A 112 27.70 -4.11 -12.87
N PRO A 113 27.73 -5.46 -12.84
CA PRO A 113 26.53 -6.26 -12.62
C PRO A 113 25.77 -5.81 -11.37
N ALA A 114 24.45 -5.59 -11.51
CA ALA A 114 23.61 -5.27 -10.38
C ALA A 114 23.30 -6.53 -9.57
N ILE A 115 23.34 -6.40 -8.24
CA ILE A 115 23.09 -7.49 -7.27
C ILE A 115 21.90 -7.20 -6.36
N LYS A 116 21.31 -6.01 -6.48
CA LYS A 116 20.10 -5.61 -5.78
C LYS A 116 19.38 -4.47 -6.47
N LEU A 117 18.15 -4.22 -6.05
CA LEU A 117 17.42 -2.99 -6.30
C LEU A 117 17.51 -2.08 -5.07
N HIS A 118 17.50 -0.77 -5.30
CA HIS A 118 17.27 0.23 -4.28
C HIS A 118 15.96 0.93 -4.62
N THR A 119 14.92 0.63 -3.85
CA THR A 119 13.54 0.93 -4.24
C THR A 119 12.93 2.03 -3.40
N THR A 120 12.23 2.95 -4.06
CA THR A 120 11.39 3.97 -3.42
C THR A 120 9.94 3.72 -3.74
N LEU A 121 9.06 3.96 -2.76
CA LEU A 121 7.65 3.65 -2.87
C LEU A 121 6.79 4.92 -2.86
N ALA A 122 5.84 4.99 -3.79
CA ALA A 122 4.71 5.90 -3.75
C ALA A 122 3.43 5.08 -3.56
N ILE A 123 2.65 5.37 -2.52
CA ILE A 123 1.57 4.47 -2.08
C ILE A 123 0.22 5.20 -2.07
N THR A 124 -0.79 4.57 -2.66
CA THR A 124 -2.20 5.01 -2.64
C THR A 124 -3.12 3.82 -2.38
N LEU A 125 -3.17 3.32 -1.13
CA LEU A 125 -3.98 2.14 -0.79
C LEU A 125 -5.49 2.39 -0.76
N HIS A 126 -5.91 3.63 -0.52
CA HIS A 126 -7.32 4.03 -0.49
C HIS A 126 -7.86 4.48 -1.86
N GLY A 127 -7.04 4.40 -2.90
CA GLY A 127 -7.44 4.63 -4.28
C GLY A 127 -8.28 3.47 -4.82
N ASN A 128 -8.89 3.68 -6.00
CA ASN A 128 -9.59 2.63 -6.73
C ASN A 128 -9.06 2.54 -8.18
N PRO A 129 -8.21 1.54 -8.51
CA PRO A 129 -7.72 0.49 -7.63
C PRO A 129 -6.69 0.99 -6.61
N PRO A 130 -6.53 0.33 -5.45
CA PRO A 130 -5.37 0.51 -4.58
C PRO A 130 -4.10 0.34 -5.41
N THR A 131 -3.13 1.23 -5.25
CA THR A 131 -1.91 1.23 -6.08
C THR A 131 -0.64 1.47 -5.26
N VAL A 132 0.42 0.73 -5.57
CA VAL A 132 1.80 0.96 -5.10
C VAL A 132 2.69 1.15 -6.32
N PHE A 133 3.45 2.24 -6.35
CA PHE A 133 4.49 2.48 -7.36
C PHE A 133 5.85 2.24 -6.71
N ALA A 134 6.55 1.21 -7.17
CA ALA A 134 7.89 0.86 -6.74
C ALA A 134 8.92 1.26 -7.81
N MET A 135 9.80 2.19 -7.48
CA MET A 135 10.85 2.69 -8.37
C MET A 135 12.19 2.12 -7.92
N GLY A 136 12.64 1.07 -8.59
CA GLY A 136 13.85 0.32 -8.26
C GLY A 136 15.05 0.78 -9.07
N GLN A 137 16.15 1.13 -8.41
CA GLN A 137 17.42 1.42 -9.05
C GLN A 137 18.37 0.22 -8.92
N PRO A 138 18.84 -0.39 -10.03
CA PRO A 138 19.77 -1.52 -9.97
C PRO A 138 21.15 -1.06 -9.48
N LEU A 139 21.70 -1.72 -8.45
CA LEU A 139 22.98 -1.37 -7.81
C LEU A 139 23.96 -2.54 -7.75
N CYS A 140 25.25 -2.25 -7.85
CA CYS A 140 26.34 -3.22 -7.74
C CYS A 140 26.71 -3.60 -6.30
N THR A 141 25.99 -3.09 -5.29
CA THR A 141 26.41 -3.18 -3.88
C THR A 141 25.22 -3.23 -2.93
N LYS A 142 25.41 -3.94 -1.81
CA LYS A 142 24.50 -3.93 -0.65
C LYS A 142 24.92 -2.93 0.41
N ASN A 143 26.16 -2.41 0.35
CA ASN A 143 26.66 -1.43 1.29
C ASN A 143 26.00 -0.06 1.02
N ARG A 144 25.21 0.44 1.98
CA ARG A 144 24.54 1.75 1.87
C ARG A 144 25.53 2.93 1.78
N ASN A 145 26.77 2.75 2.24
CA ASN A 145 27.82 3.77 2.21
C ASN A 145 28.69 3.72 0.94
N ASP A 146 28.45 2.77 0.04
CA ASP A 146 29.13 2.74 -1.26
C ASP A 146 28.72 3.94 -2.12
N GLY A 147 29.64 4.45 -2.94
CA GLY A 147 29.38 5.60 -3.80
C GLY A 147 28.14 5.44 -4.69
N CYS A 148 27.90 4.25 -5.25
CA CYS A 148 26.71 3.99 -6.06
C CYS A 148 25.42 4.05 -5.23
N ALA A 149 25.44 3.57 -3.99
CA ALA A 149 24.29 3.62 -3.09
C ALA A 149 23.98 5.05 -2.62
N VAL A 150 25.01 5.85 -2.35
CA VAL A 150 24.85 7.27 -2.00
C VAL A 150 24.27 8.06 -3.19
N GLN A 151 24.80 7.85 -4.40
CA GLN A 151 24.25 8.46 -5.62
C GLN A 151 22.81 8.02 -5.91
N ALA A 152 22.49 6.76 -5.62
CA ALA A 152 21.14 6.22 -5.72
C ALA A 152 20.16 6.97 -4.84
N GLN A 153 20.52 7.10 -3.56
CA GLN A 153 19.70 7.82 -2.60
C GLN A 153 19.50 9.30 -2.99
N ALA A 154 20.56 9.98 -3.43
CA ALA A 154 20.47 11.36 -3.90
C ALA A 154 19.54 11.51 -5.12
N THR A 155 19.61 10.59 -6.08
CA THR A 155 18.74 10.59 -7.27
C THR A 155 17.27 10.38 -6.89
N ILE A 156 17.01 9.49 -5.93
CA ILE A 156 15.67 9.29 -5.37
C ILE A 156 15.18 10.58 -4.70
N ASP A 157 15.98 11.17 -3.83
CA ASP A 157 15.59 12.36 -3.09
C ASP A 157 15.28 13.54 -4.03
N GLN A 158 16.03 13.67 -5.13
CA GLN A 158 15.73 14.62 -6.20
C GLN A 158 14.45 14.27 -6.96
N GLY A 159 14.25 12.99 -7.31
CA GLY A 159 13.06 12.52 -8.03
C GLY A 159 11.76 12.73 -7.25
N LEU A 160 11.80 12.58 -5.92
CA LEU A 160 10.67 12.84 -5.03
C LEU A 160 10.26 14.32 -4.99
N GLN A 161 11.17 15.23 -5.35
CA GLN A 161 10.90 16.67 -5.46
C GLN A 161 10.39 17.05 -6.87
N SER A 162 10.41 16.12 -7.83
CA SER A 162 10.04 16.40 -9.22
C SER A 162 8.53 16.64 -9.37
N PRO A 163 8.12 17.64 -10.17
CA PRO A 163 6.72 17.83 -10.53
C PRO A 163 6.10 16.61 -11.24
N ASP A 164 6.88 15.85 -12.00
CA ASP A 164 6.38 14.74 -12.81
C ASP A 164 6.30 13.41 -12.04
N PHE A 165 6.54 13.43 -10.72
CA PHE A 165 6.43 12.25 -9.88
C PHE A 165 4.99 11.67 -9.92
N PRO A 166 4.78 10.42 -10.36
CA PRO A 166 3.45 9.83 -10.50
C PRO A 166 2.66 9.80 -9.18
N GLY A 167 3.35 9.82 -8.05
CA GLY A 167 2.77 9.87 -6.71
C GLY A 167 2.59 11.28 -6.14
N ARG A 168 2.49 12.34 -6.95
CA ARG A 168 2.27 13.70 -6.43
C ARG A 168 0.96 13.75 -5.63
N GLY A 169 1.04 14.09 -4.35
CA GLY A 169 -0.11 14.07 -3.41
C GLY A 169 -0.39 12.71 -2.77
N THR A 170 0.48 11.71 -2.98
CA THR A 170 0.44 10.39 -2.35
C THR A 170 1.44 10.31 -1.21
N GLU A 171 1.25 9.35 -0.29
CA GLU A 171 2.21 9.14 0.78
C GLU A 171 3.47 8.48 0.21
N ILE A 172 4.61 9.16 0.37
CA ILE A 172 5.92 8.67 -0.04
C ILE A 172 6.53 7.86 1.12
N TYR A 173 6.90 6.62 0.83
CA TYR A 173 7.58 5.74 1.77
C TYR A 173 9.02 5.51 1.30
N LYS A 174 9.97 5.80 2.18
CA LYS A 174 11.39 5.49 1.99
C LYS A 174 11.69 4.18 2.74
N ALA A 175 12.24 3.19 2.06
CA ALA A 175 12.72 1.92 2.65
C ALA A 175 14.25 1.97 2.91
#